data_AF-A0A537AB91-F1
#
_entry.id   AF-A0A537AB91-F1
#
_cell.length_a   1.000
_cell.length_b   1.000
_cell.length_c   1.000
_cell.angle_alpha   90.00
_cell.angle_beta   90.00
_cell.angle_gamma   90.00
#
_symmetry.space_group_name_H-M   'P 1'
#
loop_
_entity.id
_entity.type
_entity.pdbx_description
1 polymer ?
#
loop_
_entity_poly.entity_id
_entity_poly.type
_entity_poly.pdbx_seq_one_letter_code
_entity_poly.pdbx_strand_id
1 'polypeptide(L)'
;QTPDDTAADPVRYGDAQSDLFALGVTLYECLTGALPYGEIEPWQIARYRRDPRAPSRRRPDIPIWLDHVVLKAIARDRRERFETAEEMVLALERGAARPLAAPGLTPLAVRDPAALWKIAFGIALIFDALLIFWLLFLPR
;
A
#
# COMPACT_ATOMS: atom_id res chain seq x y z
N GLN A 1 -27.31 32.63 44.77
CA GLN A 1 -26.12 31.76 44.76
C GLN A 1 -26.21 30.94 43.50
N THR A 2 -25.58 31.43 42.43
CA THR A 2 -25.56 30.78 41.12
C THR A 2 -24.46 29.72 41.17
N PRO A 3 -24.72 28.44 40.85
CA PRO A 3 -23.67 27.44 40.77
C PRO A 3 -22.71 27.86 39.66
N ASP A 4 -21.43 27.99 40.01
CA ASP A 4 -20.34 28.21 39.09
C ASP A 4 -20.06 26.88 38.35
N ASP A 5 -20.81 26.63 37.28
CA ASP A 5 -20.65 25.48 36.37
C ASP A 5 -19.48 25.69 35.38
N THR A 6 -18.48 26.49 35.73
CA THR A 6 -17.23 26.65 34.97
C THR A 6 -16.19 25.58 35.35
N ALA A 7 -16.64 24.36 35.68
CA ALA A 7 -15.76 23.21 35.69
C ALA A 7 -15.54 22.78 34.23
N ALA A 8 -14.68 23.53 33.52
CA ALA A 8 -14.16 23.13 32.23
C ALA A 8 -13.69 21.67 32.34
N ASP A 9 -14.32 20.77 31.57
CA ASP A 9 -13.85 19.41 31.38
C ASP A 9 -12.35 19.50 31.07
N PRO A 10 -11.45 18.93 31.89
CA PRO A 10 -10.02 19.08 31.66
C PRO A 10 -9.75 18.50 30.28
N VAL A 11 -9.43 19.39 29.32
CA VAL A 11 -8.95 19.02 27.99
C VAL A 11 -7.81 18.05 28.24
N ARG A 12 -8.05 16.75 28.03
CA ARG A 12 -7.03 15.73 28.22
C ARG A 12 -6.02 15.93 27.10
N TYR A 13 -4.98 16.69 27.40
CA TYR A 13 -3.78 16.82 26.58
C TYR A 13 -3.26 15.41 26.25
N GLY A 14 -2.96 15.21 24.97
CA GLY A 14 -2.49 14.00 24.28
C GLY A 14 -2.25 12.75 25.14
N ASP A 15 -2.95 11.66 24.81
CA ASP A 15 -2.51 10.34 25.25
C ASP A 15 -1.31 9.88 24.41
N ALA A 16 -0.49 8.98 24.95
CA ALA A 16 0.64 8.41 24.22
C ALA A 16 0.24 7.82 22.85
N GLN A 17 -0.99 7.29 22.73
CA GLN A 17 -1.50 6.77 21.47
C GLN A 17 -1.84 7.85 20.43
N SER A 18 -2.08 9.10 20.84
CA SER A 18 -2.25 10.24 19.93
C SER A 18 -0.89 10.65 19.35
N ASP A 19 0.17 10.63 20.15
CA ASP A 19 1.53 10.88 19.67
C ASP A 19 1.99 9.78 18.70
N LEU A 20 1.70 8.51 19.00
CA LEU A 20 1.97 7.38 18.09
C LEU A 20 1.17 7.48 16.78
N PHE A 21 -0.07 7.96 16.85
CA PHE A 21 -0.87 8.21 15.66
C PHE A 21 -0.25 9.31 14.80
N ALA A 22 0.13 10.44 15.40
CA ALA A 22 0.79 11.54 14.71
C ALA A 22 2.11 11.08 14.06
N LEU A 23 2.93 10.32 14.80
CA LEU A 23 4.16 9.72 14.27
C LEU A 23 3.88 8.79 13.08
N GLY A 24 2.84 7.95 13.18
CA GLY A 24 2.41 7.07 12.09
C GLY A 24 1.99 7.85 10.84
N VAL A 25 1.28 8.98 11.00
CA VAL A 25 0.89 9.87 9.89
C VAL A 25 2.12 10.50 9.25
N THR A 26 3.05 11.04 10.05
CA THR A 26 4.32 11.59 9.54
C THR A 26 5.13 10.52 8.80
N LEU A 27 5.24 9.32 9.36
CA LEU A 27 5.94 8.22 8.71
C LEU A 27 5.28 7.83 7.37
N TYR A 28 3.95 7.76 7.32
CA TYR A 28 3.20 7.51 6.08
C TYR A 28 3.53 8.56 5.01
N GLU A 29 3.53 9.84 5.40
CA GLU A 29 3.82 10.95 4.51
C GLU A 29 5.28 10.92 4.04
N CYS A 30 6.26 10.68 4.92
CA CYS A 30 7.65 10.54 4.54
C CYS A 30 7.89 9.41 3.53
N LEU A 31 7.15 8.30 3.65
CA LEU A 31 7.28 7.16 2.76
C LEU A 31 6.61 7.37 1.40
N THR A 32 5.45 8.04 1.38
CA THR A 32 4.57 8.09 0.20
C THR A 32 4.46 9.47 -0.45
N GLY A 33 4.89 10.53 0.22
CA GLY A 33 4.72 11.93 -0.18
C GLY A 33 3.28 12.43 -0.12
N ALA A 34 2.37 11.71 0.55
CA ALA A 34 0.96 12.05 0.63
C ALA A 34 0.40 11.71 2.02
N LEU A 35 -0.63 12.43 2.46
CA LEU A 35 -1.33 12.12 3.71
C LEU A 35 -2.17 10.83 3.58
N PRO A 36 -2.26 10.01 4.65
CA PRO A 36 -2.98 8.73 4.63
C PRO A 36 -4.47 8.88 4.34
N TYR A 37 -5.07 9.96 4.85
CA TYR A 37 -6.49 10.30 4.68
C TYR A 37 -6.73 11.45 3.69
N GLY A 38 -5.65 11.93 3.05
CA GLY A 38 -5.66 13.14 2.22
C GLY A 38 -5.80 14.42 3.04
N GLU A 39 -5.94 15.55 2.33
CA GLU A 39 -6.30 16.82 2.94
C GLU A 39 -7.75 16.74 3.42
N ILE A 40 -7.98 16.98 4.71
CA ILE A 40 -9.30 16.93 5.32
C ILE A 40 -9.58 18.31 5.87
N GLU A 41 -10.49 19.02 5.21
CA GLU A 41 -11.03 20.25 5.76
C GLU A 41 -11.89 19.96 7.00
N PRO A 42 -12.01 20.89 7.96
CA PRO A 42 -12.76 20.67 9.20
C PRO A 42 -14.20 20.15 9.00
N TRP A 43 -14.85 20.52 7.89
CA TRP A 43 -16.20 20.08 7.54
C TRP A 43 -16.26 18.70 6.82
N GLN A 44 -15.12 18.14 6.42
CA GLN A 44 -15.01 16.89 5.65
C GLN A 44 -14.84 15.64 6.53
N ILE A 45 -15.47 15.62 7.71
CA ILE A 45 -15.40 14.51 8.68
C ILE A 45 -15.76 13.15 8.03
N ALA A 46 -16.63 13.15 7.01
CA ALA A 46 -16.99 11.94 6.27
C ALA A 46 -15.80 11.28 5.52
N ARG A 47 -14.79 12.06 5.10
CA ARG A 47 -13.60 11.55 4.39
C ARG A 47 -12.69 10.74 5.31
N TYR A 48 -12.71 11.05 6.61
CA TYR A 48 -12.08 10.29 7.69
C TYR A 48 -12.66 8.87 7.86
N ARG A 49 -13.79 8.55 7.21
CA ARG A 49 -14.40 7.22 7.31
C ARG A 49 -13.76 6.16 6.42
N ARG A 50 -12.95 6.56 5.42
CA ARG A 50 -12.25 5.60 4.56
C ARG A 50 -10.93 5.18 5.19
N ASP A 51 -10.68 3.88 5.18
CA ASP A 51 -9.39 3.35 5.62
C ASP A 51 -8.26 3.85 4.73
N PRO A 52 -7.09 4.14 5.32
CA PRO A 52 -5.95 4.66 4.58
C PRO A 52 -5.42 3.59 3.64
N ARG A 53 -4.99 4.01 2.45
CA ARG A 53 -4.36 3.09 1.48
C ARG A 53 -3.00 2.68 1.99
N ALA A 54 -2.67 1.38 1.96
CA ALA A 54 -1.34 0.90 2.33
C ALA A 54 -0.20 1.65 1.58
N PRO A 55 0.90 2.03 2.27
CA PRO A 55 2.04 2.70 1.64
C PRO A 55 2.57 2.01 0.37
N SER A 56 2.70 0.68 0.37
CA SER A 56 3.16 -0.11 -0.78
C SER A 56 2.28 0.04 -2.03
N ARG A 57 1.01 0.40 -1.87
CA ARG A 57 0.11 0.68 -3.00
C ARG A 57 0.45 1.98 -3.72
N ARG A 58 1.08 2.93 -3.02
CA ARG A 58 1.58 4.18 -3.62
C ARG A 58 3.01 4.01 -4.11
N ARG A 59 3.84 3.31 -3.34
CA ARG A 59 5.27 3.10 -3.63
C ARG A 59 5.60 1.60 -3.49
N PRO A 60 5.60 0.83 -4.59
CA PRO A 60 5.75 -0.64 -4.54
C PRO A 60 7.09 -1.17 -4.01
N ASP A 61 8.10 -0.31 -3.89
CA ASP A 61 9.39 -0.59 -3.28
C ASP A 61 9.34 -0.61 -1.74
N ILE A 62 8.26 -0.11 -1.14
CA ILE A 62 8.03 -0.21 0.30
C ILE A 62 7.74 -1.67 0.68
N PRO A 63 8.47 -2.26 1.65
CA PRO A 63 8.20 -3.61 2.13
C PRO A 63 6.82 -3.74 2.79
N ILE A 64 6.15 -4.86 2.56
CA ILE A 64 4.80 -5.15 3.11
C ILE A 64 4.78 -5.10 4.65
N TRP A 65 5.87 -5.50 5.31
CA TRP A 65 5.94 -5.43 6.77
C TRP A 65 5.82 -3.99 7.28
N LEU A 66 6.28 -3.00 6.51
CA LEU A 66 6.20 -1.59 6.89
C LEU A 66 4.77 -1.06 6.71
N ASP A 67 4.00 -1.59 5.76
CA ASP A 67 2.56 -1.30 5.66
C ASP A 67 1.85 -1.65 6.97
N HIS A 68 2.16 -2.82 7.54
CA HIS A 68 1.49 -3.29 8.74
C HIS A 68 1.78 -2.37 9.94
N VAL A 69 3.04 -1.94 10.10
CA VAL A 69 3.42 -1.02 11.17
C VAL A 69 2.72 0.33 10.99
N VAL A 70 2.80 0.90 9.78
CA VAL A 70 2.23 2.22 9.50
C VAL A 70 0.71 2.19 9.65
N LEU A 71 0.03 1.21 9.05
CA LEU A 71 -1.44 1.08 9.12
C LEU A 71 -1.93 0.85 10.56
N LYS A 72 -1.19 0.10 11.38
CA LYS A 72 -1.51 -0.07 12.80
C LYS A 72 -1.37 1.25 13.56
N ALA A 73 -0.28 1.99 13.36
CA ALA A 73 -0.06 3.27 14.03
C ALA A 73 -1.16 4.29 13.71
N ILE A 74 -1.59 4.35 12.44
CA ILE A 74 -2.65 5.28 11.99
C ILE A 74 -4.07 4.69 12.09
N ALA A 75 -4.28 3.58 12.79
CA ALA A 75 -5.60 2.97 12.89
C ALA A 75 -6.63 3.96 13.47
N ARG A 76 -7.87 3.93 12.98
CA ARG A 76 -8.89 4.89 13.43
C ARG A 76 -9.31 4.60 14.87
N ASP A 77 -9.56 3.34 15.19
CA ASP A 77 -9.82 2.90 16.55
C ASP A 77 -8.51 2.91 17.35
N ARG A 78 -8.50 3.56 18.51
CA ARG A 78 -7.36 3.57 19.43
C ARG A 78 -6.98 2.16 19.87
N ARG A 79 -7.95 1.25 20.01
CA ARG A 79 -7.72 -0.15 20.40
C ARG A 79 -6.93 -0.96 19.38
N GLU A 80 -6.93 -0.51 18.12
CA GLU A 80 -6.19 -1.15 17.04
C GLU A 80 -4.76 -0.60 16.92
N ARG A 81 -4.44 0.51 17.60
CA ARG A 81 -3.13 1.15 17.57
C ARG A 81 -2.11 0.43 18.44
N PHE A 82 -0.86 0.87 18.33
CA PHE A 82 0.16 0.55 19.32
C PHE A 82 -0.23 1.13 20.67
N GLU A 83 -0.11 0.33 21.72
CA GLU A 83 -0.39 0.77 23.08
C GLU A 83 0.75 1.67 23.59
N THR A 84 1.99 1.32 23.24
CA THR A 84 3.21 2.01 23.68
C THR A 84 4.20 2.23 22.54
N ALA A 85 5.11 3.19 22.73
CA ALA A 85 6.21 3.43 21.79
C ALA A 85 7.15 2.24 21.68
N GLU A 86 7.38 1.52 22.77
CA GLU A 86 8.20 0.31 22.81
C GLU A 86 7.63 -0.79 21.90
N GLU A 87 6.30 -0.95 21.87
CA GLU A 87 5.63 -1.89 20.99
C GLU A 87 5.87 -1.53 19.50
N MET A 88 5.79 -0.25 19.16
CA MET A 88 6.05 0.25 17.81
C MET A 88 7.52 0.07 17.40
N VAL A 89 8.46 0.41 18.28
CA VAL A 89 9.90 0.22 18.06
C VAL A 89 10.22 -1.25 17.81
N LEU A 90 9.70 -2.14 18.66
CA LEU A 90 9.91 -3.57 18.52
C LEU A 90 9.33 -4.13 17.22
N ALA A 91 8.21 -3.59 16.74
CA ALA A 91 7.64 -3.95 15.45
C ALA A 91 8.55 -3.50 14.27
N LEU A 92 9.10 -2.28 14.35
CA LEU A 92 10.06 -1.76 13.37
C LEU A 92 11.36 -2.58 13.35
N GLU A 93 11.95 -2.86 14.51
CA GLU A 93 13.18 -3.65 14.62
C GLU A 93 13.02 -5.07 14.07
N ARG A 94 11.91 -5.74 14.40
CA ARG A 94 11.61 -7.08 13.87
C ARG A 94 11.46 -7.08 12.36
N GLY A 95 10.79 -6.06 11.81
CA GLY A 95 10.63 -5.89 10.37
C GLY A 95 11.96 -5.63 9.67
N ALA A 96 12.79 -4.74 10.24
CA ALA A 96 14.10 -4.42 9.72
C ALA A 96 15.09 -5.61 9.79
N ALA A 97 15.01 -6.44 10.84
CA ALA A 97 15.85 -7.63 11.00
C ALA A 97 15.45 -8.78 10.05
N ARG A 98 14.23 -8.77 9.53
CA ARG A 98 13.73 -9.76 8.57
C ARG A 98 13.10 -9.05 7.37
N PRO A 99 13.91 -8.39 6.51
CA PRO A 99 13.39 -7.71 5.35
C PRO A 99 12.88 -8.75 4.36
N LEU A 100 11.60 -9.08 4.46
CA LEU A 100 10.85 -9.68 3.36
C LEU A 100 10.82 -8.61 2.28
N ALA A 101 11.82 -8.63 1.40
CA ALA A 101 11.92 -7.71 0.29
C ALA A 101 10.60 -7.76 -0.48
N ALA A 102 10.06 -6.59 -0.84
CA ALA A 102 8.94 -6.53 -1.75
C ALA A 102 9.29 -7.38 -2.98
N PRO A 103 8.44 -8.32 -3.42
CA PRO A 103 8.70 -9.09 -4.62
C PRO A 103 9.05 -8.10 -5.73
N GLY A 104 10.29 -8.12 -6.20
CA GLY A 104 10.70 -7.27 -7.32
C GLY A 104 9.71 -7.53 -8.45
N LEU A 105 9.24 -6.47 -9.12
CA LEU A 105 8.34 -6.58 -10.27
C LEU A 105 9.06 -7.41 -11.34
N THR A 106 8.90 -8.73 -11.29
CA THR A 106 9.44 -9.61 -12.31
C THR A 106 8.56 -9.36 -13.54
N PRO A 107 9.12 -8.91 -14.68
CA PRO A 107 8.33 -8.76 -15.88
C PRO A 107 7.66 -10.10 -16.21
N LEU A 108 6.38 -10.08 -16.61
CA LEU A 108 5.65 -11.29 -17.02
C LEU A 108 6.40 -12.08 -18.11
N ALA A 109 7.21 -11.38 -18.92
CA ALA A 109 8.08 -11.96 -19.94
C ALA A 109 9.13 -12.96 -19.40
N VAL A 110 9.54 -12.84 -18.13
CA VAL A 110 10.50 -13.77 -17.49
C VAL A 110 9.77 -14.99 -16.90
N ARG A 111 8.45 -14.89 -16.70
CA ARG A 111 7.67 -15.88 -15.96
C ARG A 111 7.25 -17.09 -16.79
N ASP A 112 7.12 -16.95 -18.12
CA ASP A 112 6.78 -18.06 -19.01
C ASP A 112 7.54 -18.00 -20.35
N PRO A 113 8.76 -18.57 -20.44
CA PRO A 113 9.49 -18.65 -21.70
C PRO A 113 8.70 -19.40 -22.78
N ALA A 114 7.78 -20.29 -22.41
CA ALA A 114 6.99 -21.07 -23.37
C ALA A 114 5.88 -20.25 -24.05
N ALA A 115 5.46 -19.11 -23.48
CA ALA A 115 4.49 -18.23 -24.12
C ALA A 115 5.05 -17.62 -25.43
N LEU A 116 6.35 -17.27 -25.44
CA LEU A 116 7.05 -16.80 -26.62
C LEU A 116 7.11 -17.90 -27.70
N TRP A 117 7.43 -19.13 -27.30
CA TRP A 117 7.47 -20.28 -28.20
C TRP A 117 6.09 -20.62 -28.79
N LYS A 118 4.99 -20.48 -28.01
CA LYS A 118 3.62 -20.67 -28.50
C LYS A 118 3.22 -19.64 -29.56
N ILE A 119 3.59 -18.37 -29.35
CA ILE A 119 3.33 -17.31 -30.34
C ILE A 119 4.14 -17.56 -31.60
N ALA A 120 5.42 -17.91 -31.47
CA ALA A 120 6.28 -18.25 -32.61
C ALA A 120 5.72 -19.43 -33.42
N PHE A 121 5.24 -20.48 -32.74
CA PHE A 121 4.60 -21.63 -33.38
C PHE A 121 3.32 -21.24 -34.14
N GLY A 122 2.48 -20.38 -33.54
CA GLY A 122 1.28 -19.87 -34.20
C GLY A 122 1.59 -19.06 -35.46
N ILE A 123 2.62 -18.20 -35.41
CA ILE A 123 3.06 -17.41 -36.57
C ILE A 123 3.61 -18.33 -37.68
N ALA A 124 4.39 -19.34 -37.33
CA ALA A 124 4.92 -20.30 -38.30
C ALA A 124 3.79 -21.06 -39.02
N LEU A 125 2.76 -21.53 -38.30
CA LEU A 125 1.61 -22.20 -38.92
C LEU A 125 0.84 -21.30 -39.89
N ILE A 126 0.68 -20.01 -39.54
CA ILE A 126 0.02 -19.04 -40.43
C ILE A 126 0.87 -18.83 -41.68
N PHE A 127 2.19 -18.67 -41.52
CA PHE A 127 3.11 -18.49 -42.64
C PHE A 127 3.09 -19.70 -43.59
N ASP A 128 3.14 -20.92 -43.05
CA ASP A 128 3.08 -22.15 -43.84
C ASP A 128 1.74 -22.29 -44.56
N ALA A 129 0.62 -21.98 -43.89
CA ALA A 129 -0.70 -21.99 -44.50
C ALA A 129 -0.82 -20.98 -45.65
N LEU A 130 -0.25 -19.78 -45.49
CA LEU A 130 -0.21 -18.76 -46.55
C LEU A 130 0.65 -19.21 -47.73
N LEU A 131 1.79 -19.88 -47.47
CA LEU A 131 2.68 -20.38 -48.51
C LEU A 131 2.03 -21.52 -49.31
N ILE A 132 1.34 -22.44 -48.63
CA ILE A 132 0.55 -23.50 -49.25
C ILE A 132 -0.60 -22.90 -50.07
N PHE A 133 -1.33 -21.92 -49.52
CA PHE A 133 -2.39 -21.24 -50.24
C PHE A 133 -1.85 -20.56 -51.50
N TRP A 134 -0.75 -19.82 -51.39
CA TRP A 134 -0.11 -19.15 -52.51
C TRP A 134 0.37 -20.15 -53.58
N LEU A 135 0.94 -21.30 -53.18
CA LEU A 135 1.36 -22.35 -54.08
C LEU A 135 0.18 -23.02 -54.81
N LEU A 136 -0.94 -23.25 -54.11
CA LEU A 136 -2.15 -23.83 -54.69
C LEU A 136 -2.88 -22.86 -55.63
N PHE A 137 -2.82 -21.56 -55.33
CA PHE A 137 -3.45 -20.51 -56.12
C PHE A 137 -2.52 -19.87 -57.15
N LEU A 138 -1.32 -20.43 -57.33
CA LEU A 138 -0.40 -20.01 -58.36
C LEU A 138 -1.02 -20.33 -59.73
N PRO A 139 -1.35 -19.33 -60.57
CA PRO A 139 -1.79 -19.59 -61.93
C PRO A 139 -0.63 -20.27 -62.66
N ARG A 140 -0.84 -21.49 -63.14
CA ARG A 140 0.12 -22.21 -63.98
C ARG A 140 0.29 -21.52 -65.33
#